data_AF-D3Q929-F1
#
_entry.id   AF-D3Q929-F1
#
_cell.length_a   1.000
_cell.length_b   1.000
_cell.length_c   1.000
_cell.angle_alpha   90.00
_cell.angle_beta   90.00
_cell.angle_gamma   90.00
#
_symmetry.space_group_name_H-M   'P 1'
#
loop_
_entity.id
_entity.type
_entity.pdbx_description
1 polymer ?
#
loop_
_entity_poly.entity_id
_entity_poly.type
_entity_poly.pdbx_seq_one_letter_code
_entity_poly.pdbx_strand_id
1 'polypeptide(L)'
;MTNPYASGDEQWTVPDGLHQPEQEETFPQSMATPHAASTSQYLVYEHWGVFKGDWRGFPVLCFNVSVSDRISGPIPSMDSHTLAVELPVVCPLLSISPATALRPVRRLFGFGGTRFGHDGFDRRFQVDTSDKEFARRVLGPATTSWLLEHPVAAANPFRFEGVLLLMSNSGIMGPPEIVAPKLQFLCELYTRVPPGCWTADT
;
A
#
# COMPACT_ATOMS: atom_id res chain seq x y z
N MET A 1 -6.08 -5.20 26.85
CA MET A 1 -5.30 -3.96 27.03
C MET A 1 -6.08 -2.86 26.33
N THR A 2 -6.42 -1.78 27.04
CA THR A 2 -7.23 -0.69 26.49
C THR A 2 -6.35 0.20 25.61
N ASN A 3 -6.76 0.42 24.36
CA ASN A 3 -6.01 1.21 23.38
C ASN A 3 -5.86 2.68 23.86
N PRO A 4 -4.64 3.21 24.05
CA PRO A 4 -4.42 4.59 24.49
C PRO A 4 -4.85 5.65 23.45
N TYR A 5 -5.17 5.24 22.22
CA TYR A 5 -5.66 6.12 21.15
C TYR A 5 -7.19 6.07 20.97
N ALA A 6 -7.92 5.25 21.74
CA ALA A 6 -9.38 5.26 21.73
C ALA A 6 -9.98 6.57 22.32
N SER A 7 -9.14 7.43 22.91
CA SER A 7 -9.52 8.70 23.54
C SER A 7 -8.87 9.93 22.88
N GLY A 8 -8.28 9.78 21.69
CA GLY A 8 -7.71 10.91 20.95
C GLY A 8 -8.73 11.51 20.00
N ASP A 9 -9.40 12.58 20.43
CA ASP A 9 -10.35 13.39 19.66
C ASP A 9 -9.69 14.20 18.51
N GLU A 10 -8.88 13.56 17.66
CA GLU A 10 -8.71 14.04 16.28
C GLU A 10 -9.70 13.27 15.42
N GLN A 11 -10.94 13.77 15.37
CA GLN A 11 -11.97 13.29 14.47
C GLN A 11 -11.51 13.51 13.03
N TRP A 12 -10.82 12.52 12.47
CA TRP A 12 -10.69 12.42 11.04
C TRP A 12 -12.08 12.39 10.44
N THR A 13 -12.40 13.43 9.66
CA THR A 13 -13.68 13.50 8.98
C THR A 13 -13.62 12.54 7.80
N VAL A 14 -14.51 11.56 7.81
CA VAL A 14 -14.59 10.55 6.76
C VAL A 14 -14.85 11.25 5.41
N PRO A 15 -13.98 11.08 4.40
CA PRO A 15 -14.22 11.61 3.07
C PRO A 15 -15.56 11.09 2.52
N ASP A 16 -16.27 11.95 1.78
CA ASP A 16 -17.59 11.61 1.20
C ASP A 16 -17.55 10.25 0.48
N GLY A 17 -18.46 9.35 0.87
CA GLY A 17 -18.61 8.00 0.30
C GLY A 17 -17.93 6.87 1.08
N LEU A 18 -17.10 7.19 2.09
CA LEU A 18 -16.53 6.20 2.98
C LEU A 18 -17.37 6.04 4.25
N HIS A 19 -17.42 4.81 4.77
CA HIS A 19 -18.12 4.51 6.00
C HIS A 19 -17.22 3.68 6.92
N GLN A 20 -17.37 3.86 8.22
CA GLN A 20 -16.78 2.95 9.19
C GLN A 20 -17.65 1.69 9.23
N PRO A 21 -17.08 0.48 9.12
CA PRO A 21 -17.87 -0.74 9.21
C PRO A 21 -18.47 -0.87 10.62
N GLU A 22 -19.75 -1.25 10.71
CA GLU A 22 -20.48 -1.36 11.99
C GLU A 22 -19.99 -2.53 12.86
N GLN A 23 -19.18 -3.45 12.32
CA GLN A 23 -18.55 -4.54 13.06
C GLN A 23 -17.10 -4.74 12.59
N GLU A 24 -16.25 -5.26 13.49
CA GLU A 24 -14.90 -5.75 13.17
C GLU A 24 -15.01 -6.87 12.12
N GLU A 25 -15.16 -6.52 10.85
CA GLU A 25 -15.03 -7.49 9.77
C GLU A 25 -13.62 -8.06 9.83
N THR A 26 -13.56 -9.38 9.93
CA THR A 26 -12.33 -10.16 9.99
C THR A 26 -11.42 -9.70 8.85
N PHE A 27 -10.32 -9.02 9.21
CA PHE A 27 -9.31 -8.55 8.27
C PHE A 27 -8.92 -9.71 7.35
N PRO A 28 -8.81 -9.52 6.03
CA PRO A 28 -8.28 -10.57 5.18
C PRO A 28 -6.90 -10.96 5.73
N GLN A 29 -6.74 -12.21 6.15
CA GLN A 29 -5.47 -12.71 6.73
C GLN A 29 -4.28 -12.50 5.77
N SER A 30 -4.56 -12.32 4.48
CA SER A 30 -3.62 -11.89 3.44
C SER A 30 -2.99 -10.51 3.66
N MET A 31 -3.55 -9.68 4.53
CA MET A 31 -2.99 -8.38 4.94
C MET A 31 -2.29 -8.43 6.30
N ALA A 32 -2.19 -9.61 6.94
CA ALA A 32 -1.23 -9.79 8.00
C ALA A 32 0.12 -9.40 7.41
N THR A 33 0.72 -8.33 7.92
CA THR A 33 2.03 -7.91 7.47
C THR A 33 3.02 -8.96 7.97
N PRO A 34 3.70 -9.69 7.06
CA PRO A 34 5.12 -9.80 7.29
C PRO A 34 5.87 -9.76 5.96
N HIS A 35 6.61 -8.67 5.70
CA HIS A 35 7.87 -8.79 4.96
C HIS A 35 8.85 -7.66 5.30
N ALA A 36 9.16 -7.55 6.59
CA ALA A 36 10.54 -7.77 6.96
C ALA A 36 10.63 -9.27 7.32
N ALA A 37 11.72 -9.95 6.96
CA ALA A 37 12.17 -11.06 7.78
C ALA A 37 12.47 -10.46 9.18
N SER A 38 11.43 -10.27 9.98
CA SER A 38 11.57 -9.82 11.35
C SER A 38 12.13 -10.99 12.11
N THR A 39 13.39 -10.86 12.46
CA THR A 39 14.09 -11.60 13.51
C THR A 39 13.39 -11.52 14.88
N SER A 40 12.25 -10.85 15.02
CA SER A 40 11.54 -10.70 16.28
C SER A 40 10.14 -11.29 16.21
N GLN A 41 9.98 -12.45 16.84
CA GLN A 41 8.70 -13.11 17.17
C GLN A 41 7.84 -12.28 18.16
N TYR A 42 8.21 -11.02 18.37
CA TYR A 42 7.76 -10.15 19.44
C TYR A 42 6.93 -8.97 18.93
N LEU A 43 6.88 -8.70 17.62
CA LEU A 43 6.04 -7.61 17.13
C LEU A 43 4.57 -8.06 16.96
N VAL A 44 3.66 -7.22 17.42
CA VAL A 44 2.21 -7.32 17.25
C VAL A 44 1.78 -6.13 16.40
N TYR A 45 0.93 -6.41 15.41
CA TYR A 45 0.34 -5.42 14.53
C TYR A 45 -1.14 -5.33 14.86
N GLU A 46 -1.61 -4.14 15.20
CA GLU A 46 -3.03 -3.88 15.45
C GLU A 46 -3.56 -2.92 14.39
N HIS A 47 -4.69 -3.30 13.80
CA HIS A 47 -5.38 -2.49 12.80
C HIS A 47 -6.52 -1.73 13.48
N TRP A 48 -6.65 -0.44 13.22
CA TRP A 48 -7.73 0.37 13.80
C TRP A 48 -8.09 1.54 12.88
N GLY A 49 -9.22 2.20 13.15
CA GLY A 49 -9.73 3.28 12.28
C GLY A 49 -9.95 2.78 10.86
N VAL A 50 -10.62 1.62 10.73
CA VAL A 50 -10.88 0.99 9.45
C VAL A 50 -12.03 1.73 8.76
N PHE A 51 -11.83 2.10 7.51
CA PHE A 51 -12.84 2.71 6.65
C PHE A 51 -12.93 1.91 5.36
N LYS A 52 -14.15 1.53 4.99
CA LYS A 52 -14.44 0.84 3.74
C LYS A 52 -15.57 1.56 3.04
N GLY A 53 -15.49 1.70 1.73
CA GLY A 53 -16.56 2.35 0.98
C GLY A 53 -16.24 2.54 -0.48
N ASP A 54 -17.02 3.41 -1.09
CA ASP A 54 -16.82 3.83 -2.48
C ASP A 54 -16.13 5.19 -2.51
N TRP A 55 -15.05 5.27 -3.28
CA TRP A 55 -14.39 6.53 -3.59
C TRP A 55 -14.43 6.75 -5.09
N ARG A 56 -15.41 7.54 -5.55
CA ARG A 56 -15.59 7.90 -6.97
C ARG A 56 -15.77 6.68 -7.88
N GLY A 57 -16.55 5.70 -7.44
CA GLY A 57 -16.81 4.46 -8.18
C GLY A 57 -15.76 3.36 -7.97
N PHE A 58 -14.82 3.54 -7.04
CA PHE A 58 -13.81 2.54 -6.70
C PHE A 58 -14.02 2.01 -5.28
N PRO A 59 -14.06 0.69 -5.08
CA PRO A 59 -14.05 0.11 -3.73
C PRO A 59 -12.70 0.39 -3.06
N VAL A 60 -12.72 1.07 -1.92
CA VAL A 60 -11.49 1.41 -1.19
C VAL A 60 -11.54 0.94 0.26
N LEU A 61 -10.35 0.72 0.80
CA LEU A 61 -10.11 0.33 2.18
C LEU A 61 -8.97 1.17 2.74
N CYS A 62 -9.19 1.80 3.89
CA CYS A 62 -8.21 2.62 4.58
C CYS A 62 -8.15 2.20 6.06
N PHE A 63 -6.96 2.14 6.66
CA PHE A 63 -6.82 1.83 8.09
C PHE A 63 -5.47 2.29 8.63
N ASN A 64 -5.40 2.47 9.95
CA ASN A 64 -4.14 2.64 10.68
C ASN A 64 -3.60 1.29 11.14
N VAL A 65 -2.28 1.21 11.27
CA VAL A 65 -1.54 0.07 11.81
C VAL A 65 -0.66 0.60 12.92
N SER A 66 -0.91 0.18 14.16
CA SER A 66 0.04 0.37 15.26
C SER A 66 0.91 -0.85 15.42
N VAL A 67 2.17 -0.63 15.78
CA VAL A 67 3.14 -1.70 16.03
C VAL A 67 3.52 -1.67 17.50
N SER A 68 3.44 -2.83 18.15
CA SER A 68 3.89 -3.00 19.53
C SER A 68 4.87 -4.16 19.62
N ASP A 69 5.90 -4.02 20.44
CA ASP A 69 6.69 -5.16 20.89
C ASP A 69 6.03 -5.79 22.12
N ARG A 70 5.93 -7.12 22.15
CA ARG A 70 5.28 -7.88 23.24
C ARG A 70 5.94 -7.66 24.60
N ILE A 71 7.20 -7.26 24.62
CA ILE A 71 8.01 -7.04 25.82
C ILE A 71 8.03 -5.55 26.16
N SER A 72 8.41 -4.70 25.22
CA SER A 72 8.61 -3.26 25.48
C SER A 72 7.37 -2.38 25.26
N GLY A 73 6.28 -2.94 24.73
CA GLY A 73 5.04 -2.21 24.46
C GLY A 73 5.04 -1.46 23.12
N PRO A 74 4.16 -0.45 22.96
CA PRO A 74 3.98 0.27 21.70
C PRO A 74 5.27 0.91 21.16
N ILE A 75 5.41 0.92 19.83
CA ILE A 75 6.50 1.56 19.10
C ILE A 75 5.88 2.58 18.13
N PRO A 76 5.49 3.78 18.60
CA PRO A 76 4.76 4.75 17.77
C PRO A 76 5.51 5.21 16.52
N SER A 77 6.85 5.15 16.54
CA SER A 77 7.68 5.47 15.36
C SER A 77 7.53 4.48 14.21
N MET A 78 6.91 3.32 14.46
CA MET A 78 6.58 2.30 13.46
C MET A 78 5.10 2.31 13.07
N ASP A 79 4.30 3.21 13.65
CA ASP A 79 2.91 3.37 13.25
C ASP A 79 2.84 3.78 11.78
N SER A 80 1.82 3.28 11.10
CA SER A 80 1.58 3.55 9.69
C SER A 80 0.10 3.58 9.39
N HIS A 81 -0.25 4.04 8.20
CA HIS A 81 -1.58 3.89 7.65
C HIS A 81 -1.48 3.28 6.26
N THR A 82 -2.52 2.55 5.89
CA THR A 82 -2.67 1.94 4.56
C THR A 82 -3.89 2.52 3.88
N LEU A 83 -3.72 2.82 2.60
CA LEU A 83 -4.77 3.20 1.66
C LEU A 83 -4.78 2.17 0.54
N ALA A 84 -5.94 1.64 0.19
CA ALA A 84 -6.05 0.58 -0.80
C ALA A 84 -7.29 0.74 -1.69
N VAL A 85 -7.16 0.28 -2.93
CA VAL A 85 -8.27 0.03 -3.86
C VAL A 85 -8.41 -1.48 -3.99
N GLU A 86 -9.62 -2.01 -3.84
CA GLU A 86 -9.90 -3.43 -4.07
C GLU A 86 -9.84 -3.75 -5.56
N LEU A 87 -9.19 -4.86 -5.89
CA LEU A 87 -8.98 -5.36 -7.24
C LEU A 87 -10.02 -6.44 -7.57
N PRO A 88 -10.46 -6.55 -8.84
CA PRO A 88 -11.45 -7.55 -9.25
C PRO A 88 -10.88 -8.98 -9.26
N VAL A 89 -9.55 -9.14 -9.24
CA VAL A 89 -8.85 -10.42 -9.25
C VAL A 89 -7.65 -10.40 -8.31
N VAL A 90 -7.20 -11.59 -7.92
CA VAL A 90 -5.96 -11.79 -7.17
C VAL A 90 -4.76 -11.53 -8.10
N CYS A 91 -3.93 -10.56 -7.75
CA CYS A 91 -2.71 -10.20 -8.49
C CYS A 91 -1.44 -10.73 -7.81
N PRO A 92 -0.42 -11.12 -8.60
CA PRO A 92 0.92 -11.37 -8.09
C PRO A 92 1.50 -10.14 -7.39
N LEU A 93 2.43 -10.36 -6.46
CA LEU A 93 3.16 -9.27 -5.82
C LEU A 93 3.92 -8.45 -6.88
N LEU A 94 3.64 -7.15 -6.90
CA LEU A 94 4.38 -6.15 -7.68
C LEU A 94 4.48 -4.88 -6.83
N SER A 95 5.67 -4.59 -6.32
CA SER A 95 5.96 -3.39 -5.54
C SER A 95 6.82 -2.42 -6.34
N ILE A 96 6.44 -1.15 -6.32
CA ILE A 96 7.16 -0.04 -6.95
C ILE A 96 7.49 0.96 -5.85
N SER A 97 8.77 1.32 -5.74
CA SER A 97 9.23 2.30 -4.75
C SER A 97 10.21 3.30 -5.37
N PRO A 98 10.26 4.56 -4.89
CA PRO A 98 11.30 5.49 -5.31
C PRO A 98 12.69 4.94 -4.99
N ALA A 99 13.63 5.03 -5.93
CA ALA A 99 14.99 4.48 -5.77
C ALA A 99 15.78 5.11 -4.60
N THR A 100 15.36 6.28 -4.13
CA THR A 100 15.91 6.96 -2.95
C THR A 100 15.37 6.45 -1.62
N ALA A 101 14.23 5.74 -1.61
CA ALA A 101 13.53 5.32 -0.39
C ALA A 101 14.19 4.13 0.34
N LEU A 102 15.13 3.40 -0.30
CA LEU A 102 15.65 2.11 0.20
C LEU A 102 17.18 2.06 0.39
N ARG A 103 17.81 3.11 0.96
CA ARG A 103 19.28 3.18 1.00
C ARG A 103 20.03 2.17 1.90
N PRO A 104 19.45 1.42 2.87
CA PRO A 104 20.20 0.32 3.52
C PRO A 104 19.67 -1.10 3.26
N VAL A 105 18.49 -1.30 2.66
CA VAL A 105 17.88 -2.66 2.54
C VAL A 105 18.39 -3.46 1.32
N ARG A 106 19.13 -2.81 0.41
CA ARG A 106 19.62 -3.38 -0.86
C ARG A 106 20.48 -4.66 -0.76
N ARG A 107 20.99 -5.04 0.41
CA ARG A 107 21.90 -6.19 0.56
C ARG A 107 21.34 -7.36 1.36
N LEU A 108 20.24 -7.19 2.09
CA LEU A 108 19.78 -8.22 3.02
C LEU A 108 18.76 -9.21 2.42
N PHE A 109 18.09 -8.85 1.32
CA PHE A 109 16.94 -9.62 0.81
C PHE A 109 17.11 -10.26 -0.57
N GLY A 110 18.28 -10.17 -1.23
CA GLY A 110 18.51 -10.85 -2.52
C GLY A 110 17.66 -10.35 -3.70
N PHE A 111 16.71 -9.45 -3.48
CA PHE A 111 15.94 -8.78 -4.54
C PHE A 111 16.76 -7.64 -5.14
N GLY A 112 17.59 -7.97 -6.12
CA GLY A 112 18.07 -6.99 -7.07
C GLY A 112 16.89 -6.55 -7.92
N GLY A 113 16.42 -5.31 -7.73
CA GLY A 113 15.24 -4.79 -8.43
C GLY A 113 15.23 -5.14 -9.92
N THR A 114 14.09 -5.60 -10.42
CA THR A 114 13.95 -6.01 -11.82
C THR A 114 13.99 -4.76 -12.70
N ARG A 115 14.86 -4.79 -13.72
CA ARG A 115 14.92 -3.75 -14.75
C ARG A 115 13.99 -4.10 -15.90
N PHE A 116 13.22 -3.13 -16.36
CA PHE A 116 12.24 -3.31 -17.44
C PHE A 116 12.70 -2.71 -18.76
N GLY A 117 13.91 -2.15 -18.83
CA GLY A 117 14.49 -1.62 -20.07
C GLY A 117 14.03 -0.19 -20.39
N HIS A 118 13.42 0.47 -19.40
CA HIS A 118 13.04 1.87 -19.47
C HIS A 118 14.00 2.69 -18.61
N ASP A 119 15.12 3.12 -19.19
CA ASP A 119 16.24 3.75 -18.48
C ASP A 119 15.84 4.88 -17.51
N GLY A 120 14.85 5.70 -17.87
CA GLY A 120 14.35 6.76 -16.99
C GLY A 120 13.61 6.20 -15.77
N PHE A 121 12.78 5.17 -15.99
CA PHE A 121 11.99 4.49 -14.96
C PHE A 121 12.89 3.67 -14.03
N ASP A 122 13.75 2.81 -14.58
CA ASP A 122 14.66 1.94 -13.83
C ASP A 122 15.68 2.72 -12.98
N ARG A 123 15.88 4.02 -13.26
CA ARG A 123 16.70 4.93 -12.43
C ARG A 123 15.91 5.57 -11.29
N ARG A 124 14.63 5.87 -11.49
CA ARG A 124 13.80 6.58 -10.50
C ARG A 124 13.04 5.63 -9.58
N PHE A 125 12.75 4.42 -10.04
CA PHE A 125 11.96 3.44 -9.33
C PHE A 125 12.71 2.12 -9.19
N GLN A 126 12.53 1.48 -8.05
CA GLN A 126 12.84 0.10 -7.82
C GLN A 126 11.55 -0.72 -7.96
N VAL A 127 11.66 -1.88 -8.62
CA VAL A 127 10.56 -2.81 -8.78
C VAL A 127 10.94 -4.18 -8.22
N ASP A 128 10.11 -4.65 -7.30
CA ASP A 128 10.20 -5.98 -6.71
C ASP A 128 8.93 -6.75 -7.09
N THR A 129 9.08 -7.95 -7.63
CA THR A 129 7.93 -8.71 -8.15
C THR A 129 8.13 -10.21 -8.04
N SER A 130 7.01 -10.91 -7.83
CA SER A 130 6.92 -12.37 -7.92
C SER A 130 6.63 -12.87 -9.35
N ASP A 131 6.15 -12.01 -10.25
CA ASP A 131 5.80 -12.33 -11.64
C ASP A 131 6.22 -11.20 -12.58
N LYS A 132 7.26 -11.47 -13.39
CA LYS A 132 7.82 -10.50 -14.34
C LYS A 132 6.91 -10.23 -15.53
N GLU A 133 6.07 -11.18 -15.94
CA GLU A 133 5.15 -10.98 -17.06
C GLU A 133 3.99 -10.10 -16.64
N PHE A 134 3.41 -10.35 -15.46
CA PHE A 134 2.45 -9.42 -14.85
C PHE A 134 3.04 -8.02 -14.71
N ALA A 135 4.26 -7.92 -14.16
CA ALA A 135 4.94 -6.64 -14.01
C ALA A 135 5.15 -5.91 -15.35
N ARG A 136 5.51 -6.62 -16.43
CA ARG A 136 5.64 -6.04 -17.79
C ARG A 136 4.31 -5.54 -18.34
N ARG A 137 3.22 -6.28 -18.12
CA ARG A 137 1.87 -5.87 -18.56
C ARG A 137 1.41 -4.60 -17.84
N VAL A 138 1.62 -4.53 -16.52
CA VAL A 138 1.27 -3.35 -15.70
C VAL A 138 2.18 -2.16 -16.03
N LEU A 139 3.49 -2.38 -16.09
CA LEU A 139 4.53 -1.37 -16.33
C LEU A 139 4.82 -1.22 -17.83
N GLY A 140 3.78 -1.14 -18.64
CA GLY A 140 3.90 -0.77 -20.06
C GLY A 140 4.32 0.69 -20.25
N PRO A 141 4.68 1.10 -21.48
CA PRO A 141 5.24 2.43 -21.77
C PRO A 141 4.37 3.61 -21.30
N ALA A 142 3.04 3.49 -21.41
CA ALA A 142 2.11 4.52 -20.97
C ALA A 142 2.10 4.67 -19.44
N THR A 143 2.02 3.56 -18.70
CA THR A 143 2.06 3.54 -17.24
C THR A 143 3.39 4.07 -16.73
N THR A 144 4.52 3.61 -17.29
CA THR A 144 5.84 4.07 -16.85
C THR A 144 6.05 5.55 -17.11
N SER A 145 5.58 6.07 -18.24
CA SER A 145 5.69 7.51 -18.56
C SER A 145 4.87 8.35 -17.59
N TRP A 146 3.64 7.92 -17.29
CA TRP A 146 2.79 8.59 -16.30
C TRP A 146 3.40 8.55 -14.88
N LEU A 147 3.93 7.41 -14.44
CA LEU A 147 4.58 7.27 -13.13
C LEU A 147 5.81 8.18 -12.99
N LEU A 148 6.54 8.41 -14.07
CA LEU A 148 7.72 9.30 -14.07
C LEU A 148 7.38 10.77 -13.83
N GLU A 149 6.15 11.18 -14.12
CA GLU A 149 5.65 12.54 -13.99
C GLU A 149 4.76 12.72 -12.75
N HIS A 150 4.27 11.63 -12.17
CA HIS A 150 3.30 11.69 -11.09
C HIS A 150 3.96 11.99 -9.73
N PRO A 151 3.61 13.10 -9.04
CA PRO A 151 4.26 13.51 -7.80
C PRO A 151 4.06 12.50 -6.65
N VAL A 152 2.88 11.87 -6.57
CA VAL A 152 2.61 10.85 -5.55
C VAL A 152 3.53 9.63 -5.73
N ALA A 153 3.76 9.17 -6.96
CA ALA A 153 4.62 8.02 -7.23
C ALA A 153 6.07 8.33 -6.85
N ALA A 154 6.56 9.54 -7.17
CA ALA A 154 7.93 9.95 -6.85
C ALA A 154 8.23 9.98 -5.33
N ALA A 155 7.21 10.15 -4.49
CA ALA A 155 7.36 10.29 -3.05
C ALA A 155 6.96 9.04 -2.26
N ASN A 156 6.14 8.13 -2.81
CA ASN A 156 5.51 7.07 -2.04
C ASN A 156 5.66 5.70 -2.72
N PRO A 157 6.03 4.65 -1.97
CA PRO A 157 5.96 3.29 -2.47
C PRO A 157 4.48 2.84 -2.58
N PHE A 158 4.19 2.01 -3.57
CA PHE A 158 2.89 1.38 -3.77
C PHE A 158 3.08 -0.04 -4.28
N ARG A 159 2.05 -0.89 -4.12
CA ARG A 159 2.14 -2.28 -4.59
C ARG A 159 0.79 -2.89 -4.91
N PHE A 160 0.83 -3.86 -5.81
CA PHE A 160 -0.21 -4.86 -6.02
C PHE A 160 0.11 -6.06 -5.14
N GLU A 161 -0.86 -6.51 -4.36
CA GLU A 161 -0.73 -7.68 -3.49
C GLU A 161 -2.10 -8.30 -3.24
N GLY A 162 -2.28 -9.55 -3.70
CA GLY A 162 -3.56 -10.23 -3.57
C GLY A 162 -4.66 -9.45 -4.29
N VAL A 163 -5.74 -9.13 -3.56
CA VAL A 163 -6.88 -8.36 -4.11
C VAL A 163 -6.75 -6.85 -3.90
N LEU A 164 -5.54 -6.32 -3.65
CA LEU A 164 -5.36 -4.92 -3.29
C LEU A 164 -4.28 -4.24 -4.14
N LEU A 165 -4.59 -3.02 -4.58
CA LEU A 165 -3.61 -2.02 -4.97
C LEU A 165 -3.50 -1.02 -3.84
N LEU A 166 -2.34 -0.97 -3.17
CA LEU A 166 -2.22 -0.29 -1.90
C LEU A 166 -0.93 0.52 -1.74
N MET A 167 -1.00 1.47 -0.81
CA MET A 167 0.10 2.30 -0.33
C MET A 167 0.13 2.25 1.20
N SER A 168 1.32 2.08 1.78
CA SER A 168 1.54 2.19 3.22
C SER A 168 2.45 3.38 3.50
N ASN A 169 2.03 4.24 4.43
CA ASN A 169 2.72 5.47 4.79
C ASN A 169 2.98 5.51 6.29
N SER A 170 4.12 6.05 6.71
CA SER A 170 4.43 6.23 8.12
C SER A 170 3.51 7.23 8.79
N GLY A 171 3.27 7.00 10.09
CA GLY A 171 2.40 7.80 10.93
C GLY A 171 0.92 7.46 10.76
N ILE A 172 0.11 8.07 11.61
CA ILE A 172 -1.35 7.94 11.60
C ILE A 172 -1.92 8.63 10.35
N MET A 173 -3.02 8.11 9.86
CA MET A 173 -3.77 8.67 8.74
C MET A 173 -4.12 10.13 9.01
N GLY A 174 -3.59 11.01 8.17
CA GLY A 174 -3.83 12.44 8.25
C GLY A 174 -5.18 12.85 7.67
N PRO A 175 -5.49 14.15 7.67
CA PRO A 175 -6.78 14.67 7.22
C PRO A 175 -7.04 14.41 5.72
N PRO A 176 -8.31 14.50 5.26
CA PRO A 176 -8.72 14.14 3.90
C PRO A 176 -7.89 14.79 2.79
N GLU A 177 -7.43 16.03 2.94
CA GLU A 177 -6.61 16.74 1.95
C GLU A 177 -5.24 16.08 1.70
N ILE A 178 -4.72 15.32 2.66
CA ILE A 178 -3.47 14.55 2.52
C ILE A 178 -3.74 13.16 1.93
N VAL A 179 -4.89 12.56 2.26
CA VAL A 179 -5.27 11.20 1.86
C VAL A 179 -5.85 11.17 0.44
N ALA A 180 -6.71 12.13 0.10
CA ALA A 180 -7.44 12.16 -1.16
C ALA A 180 -6.54 12.13 -2.41
N PRO A 181 -5.42 12.88 -2.49
CA PRO A 181 -4.52 12.78 -3.63
C PRO A 181 -3.89 11.38 -3.80
N LYS A 182 -3.65 10.67 -2.70
CA LYS A 182 -3.08 9.30 -2.72
C LYS A 182 -4.12 8.28 -3.15
N LEU A 183 -5.35 8.37 -2.64
CA LEU A 183 -6.46 7.53 -3.11
C LEU A 183 -6.74 7.76 -4.59
N GLN A 184 -6.79 9.03 -5.01
CA GLN A 184 -6.94 9.37 -6.42
C GLN A 184 -5.82 8.77 -7.28
N PHE A 185 -4.57 8.83 -6.82
CA PHE A 185 -3.46 8.17 -7.50
C PHE A 185 -3.67 6.64 -7.66
N LEU A 186 -4.13 5.95 -6.61
CA LEU A 186 -4.39 4.50 -6.69
C LEU A 186 -5.52 4.18 -7.68
N CYS A 187 -6.61 4.95 -7.68
CA CYS A 187 -7.70 4.82 -8.65
C CYS A 187 -7.24 5.10 -10.09
N GLU A 188 -6.42 6.15 -10.27
CA GLU A 188 -5.86 6.50 -11.58
C GLU A 188 -4.87 5.46 -12.09
N LEU A 189 -4.11 4.82 -11.21
CA LEU A 189 -3.24 3.70 -11.56
C LEU A 189 -4.09 2.48 -11.92
N TYR A 190 -5.10 2.14 -11.12
CA TYR A 190 -6.04 1.05 -11.41
C TYR A 190 -6.63 1.18 -12.82
N THR A 191 -7.12 2.35 -13.20
CA THR A 191 -7.73 2.58 -14.53
C THR A 191 -6.74 2.50 -15.69
N ARG A 192 -5.43 2.65 -15.42
CA ARG A 192 -4.36 2.55 -16.43
C ARG A 192 -3.84 1.14 -16.63
N VAL A 193 -4.06 0.25 -15.67
CA VAL A 193 -3.68 -1.16 -15.82
C VAL A 193 -4.48 -1.75 -16.99
N PRO A 194 -3.82 -2.34 -18.00
CA PRO A 194 -4.51 -2.88 -19.16
C PRO A 194 -5.56 -3.93 -18.76
N PRO A 195 -6.73 -3.99 -19.43
CA PRO A 195 -7.81 -4.92 -19.08
C PRO A 195 -7.37 -6.39 -19.02
N GLY A 196 -6.39 -6.80 -19.83
CA GLY A 196 -5.82 -8.15 -19.81
C GLY A 196 -5.01 -8.51 -18.56
N CYS A 197 -4.81 -7.58 -17.62
CA CYS A 197 -4.24 -7.88 -16.30
C CYS A 197 -5.31 -8.30 -15.29
N TRP A 198 -6.60 -8.05 -15.60
CA TRP A 198 -7.74 -8.35 -14.73
C TRP A 198 -8.43 -9.67 -15.06
N THR A 199 -7.87 -10.44 -15.99
CA THR A 199 -8.34 -11.79 -16.28
C THR A 199 -7.66 -12.74 -15.30
N ALA A 200 -8.46 -13.49 -14.54
CA ALA A 200 -7.92 -14.62 -13.79
C ALA A 200 -7.31 -15.61 -14.79
N ASP A 201 -6.05 -16.01 -14.60
CA ASP A 201 -5.52 -17.18 -15.30
C ASP A 201 -6.39 -18.36 -14.86
N THR A 202 -7.09 -18.94 -15.84
CA THR A 202 -8.03 -20.05 -15.64
C THR A 202 -7.29 -21.38 -15.60
#